data_AF-A0A3C0Z9F6-F1
#
_entry.id   AF-A0A3C0Z9F6-F1
#
_cell.length_a   1.000
_cell.length_b   1.000
_cell.length_c   1.000
_cell.angle_alpha   90.00
_cell.angle_beta   90.00
_cell.angle_gamma   90.00
#
_symmetry.space_group_name_H-M   'P 1'
#
loop_
_entity.id
_entity.type
_entity.pdbx_description
1 polymer ?
#
loop_
_entity_poly.entity_id
_entity_poly.type
_entity_poly.pdbx_seq_one_letter_code
_entity_poly.pdbx_strand_id
1 'polypeptide(L)'
;MQDVILPRFGAVYTINPQINLYGTYVKGYNPQTASALANPNAEGPFDPLENDMTEFGLKTAWLDGKLQASTAIYQINQKNTLYPAPTADNADLMEQIGKERSKGIEFD
;
A
#
# COMPACT_ATOMS: atom_id res chain seq x y z
N MET A 1 21.82 -9.64 -5.22
CA MET A 1 20.63 -8.96 -5.77
C MET A 1 19.44 -9.55 -5.04
N GLN A 2 18.64 -8.74 -4.34
CA GLN A 2 17.38 -9.23 -3.77
C GLN A 2 16.36 -9.22 -4.90
N ASP A 3 15.94 -10.40 -5.35
CA ASP A 3 14.90 -10.52 -6.36
C ASP A 3 13.53 -10.36 -5.67
N VAL A 4 12.82 -9.29 -6.02
CA VAL A 4 11.51 -8.97 -5.44
C VAL A 4 10.45 -9.10 -6.52
N ILE A 5 9.45 -9.93 -6.25
CA ILE A 5 8.31 -10.12 -7.15
C ILE A 5 7.19 -9.17 -6.71
N LEU A 6 6.75 -8.32 -7.64
CA LEU A 6 5.71 -7.33 -7.45
C LEU A 6 4.47 -7.69 -8.26
N PRO A 7 3.68 -8.69 -7.82
CA PRO A 7 2.50 -9.08 -8.55
C PRO A 7 1.43 -7.99 -8.52
N ARG A 8 0.73 -7.87 -9.66
CA ARG A 8 -0.43 -7.00 -9.83
C ARG A 8 -1.55 -7.83 -10.44
N PHE A 9 -2.65 -7.98 -9.71
CA PHE A 9 -3.83 -8.69 -10.16
C PHE A 9 -5.02 -7.75 -10.15
N GLY A 10 -5.82 -7.79 -11.21
CA GLY A 10 -7.04 -7.03 -11.32
C GLY A 10 -8.09 -7.86 -12.03
N ALA A 11 -9.31 -7.84 -11.52
CA ALA A 11 -10.46 -8.49 -12.11
C ALA A 11 -11.65 -7.54 -12.11
N VAL A 12 -12.42 -7.58 -13.19
CA VAL A 12 -13.67 -6.84 -13.33
C VAL A 12 -14.73 -7.83 -13.78
N TYR A 13 -15.92 -7.72 -13.19
CA TYR A 13 -17.06 -8.55 -13.53
C TYR A 13 -18.31 -7.70 -13.71
N THR A 14 -18.90 -7.76 -14.90
CA THR A 14 -20.16 -7.09 -15.21
C THR A 14 -21.31 -7.97 -14.76
N ILE A 15 -22.05 -7.54 -13.74
CA ILE A 15 -23.26 -8.25 -13.30
C ILE A 15 -24.39 -7.99 -14.30
N ASN A 16 -24.56 -6.73 -14.68
CA ASN A 16 -25.55 -6.26 -15.65
C ASN A 16 -25.05 -4.93 -16.28
N PRO A 17 -25.73 -4.38 -17.30
CA PRO A 17 -25.28 -3.14 -17.95
C PRO A 17 -25.11 -1.93 -17.02
N GLN A 18 -25.71 -1.97 -15.83
CA GLN A 18 -25.72 -0.89 -14.86
C GLN A 18 -24.77 -1.12 -13.69
N ILE A 19 -24.23 -2.34 -13.48
CA ILE A 19 -23.46 -2.71 -12.29
C ILE A 19 -22.23 -3.51 -12.69
N ASN A 20 -21.06 -2.99 -12.31
CA ASN A 20 -19.77 -3.63 -12.48
C ASN A 20 -19.09 -3.80 -11.13
N LEU A 21 -18.65 -5.01 -10.83
CA LEU A 21 -17.75 -5.29 -9.72
C LEU A 21 -16.32 -5.24 -10.20
N TYR A 22 -15.41 -4.81 -9.33
CA TYR A 22 -13.99 -4.89 -9.57
C TYR A 22 -13.24 -5.26 -8.28
N GLY A 23 -12.10 -5.90 -8.46
CA GLY A 23 -11.18 -6.25 -7.38
C GLY A 23 -9.75 -6.12 -7.86
N THR A 24 -8.90 -5.51 -7.04
CA THR A 24 -7.51 -5.26 -7.37
C THR A 24 -6.62 -5.65 -6.20
N TYR A 25 -5.52 -6.32 -6.50
CA TYR A 25 -4.42 -6.59 -5.59
C TYR A 25 -3.12 -6.08 -6.19
N VAL A 26 -2.38 -5.28 -5.44
CA VAL A 26 -1.09 -4.72 -5.85
C VAL A 26 -0.10 -4.94 -4.74
N LYS A 27 1.06 -5.53 -5.07
CA LYS A 27 2.23 -5.46 -4.21
C LYS A 27 3.20 -4.40 -4.76
N GLY A 28 3.75 -3.58 -3.89
CA GLY A 28 4.87 -2.70 -4.21
C GLY A 28 5.99 -2.87 -3.19
N TYR A 29 7.16 -2.38 -3.59
CA TYR A 29 8.39 -2.48 -2.84
C TYR A 29 9.21 -1.24 -3.11
N ASN A 30 9.75 -0.67 -2.04
CA ASN A 30 10.65 0.46 -2.12
C ASN A 30 11.93 0.07 -1.39
N PRO A 31 13.05 -0.15 -2.11
CA PRO A 31 14.33 -0.38 -1.46
C PRO A 31 14.69 0.86 -0.66
N GLN A 32 15.09 0.68 0.59
CA GLN A 32 15.45 1.82 1.43
C GLN A 32 16.62 2.60 0.86
N THR A 33 16.59 3.92 1.05
CA THR A 33 17.56 4.86 0.51
C THR A 33 18.95 4.59 1.06
N ALA A 34 19.96 4.76 0.20
CA ALA A 34 21.37 4.56 0.56
C ALA A 34 21.81 5.38 1.78
N SER A 35 21.14 6.49 2.11
CA SER A 35 21.40 7.31 3.29
C SER A 35 21.11 6.60 4.62
N ALA A 36 20.13 5.70 4.67
CA ALA A 36 19.82 4.89 5.86
C ALA A 36 20.82 3.73 6.04
N LEU A 37 21.27 3.16 4.92
CA LEU A 37 22.28 2.09 4.86
C LEU A 37 23.71 2.62 5.05
N ALA A 38 23.97 3.90 4.77
CA ALA A 38 25.29 4.54 4.87
C ALA A 38 25.52 5.28 6.18
N ASN A 39 24.52 5.39 7.08
CA ASN A 39 24.73 5.92 8.41
C ASN A 39 25.14 4.76 9.37
N PRO A 40 26.42 4.65 9.77
CA PRO A 40 26.87 3.61 10.69
C PRO A 40 26.23 3.74 12.08
N ASN A 41 25.67 4.91 12.43
CA ASN A 41 24.99 5.15 13.70
C ASN A 41 23.51 4.72 13.66
N ALA A 42 22.96 4.38 12.49
CA ALA A 42 21.54 4.00 12.38
C ALA A 42 21.25 2.55 12.84
N GLU A 43 22.24 1.76 13.27
CA GLU A 43 22.05 0.35 13.71
C GLU A 43 21.31 -0.53 12.68
N GLY A 44 21.69 -0.43 11.40
CA GLY A 44 21.24 -1.35 10.35
C GLY A 44 21.87 -2.76 10.44
N PRO A 45 21.43 -3.74 9.63
CA PRO A 45 20.69 -3.58 8.38
C PRO A 45 19.17 -3.57 8.56
N PHE A 46 18.50 -2.77 7.72
CA PHE A 46 17.06 -2.59 7.72
C PHE A 46 16.39 -3.34 6.57
N ASP A 47 15.23 -3.90 6.84
CA ASP A 47 14.42 -4.55 5.81
C ASP A 47 13.84 -3.51 4.83
N PRO A 48 13.73 -3.82 3.53
CA PRO A 48 13.11 -2.92 2.57
C PRO A 48 11.64 -2.62 2.89
N LEU A 49 11.16 -1.44 2.48
CA LEU A 49 9.75 -1.06 2.64
C LEU A 49 8.90 -1.88 1.67
N GLU A 50 7.98 -2.67 2.21
CA GLU A 50 6.99 -3.42 1.44
C GLU A 50 5.62 -2.78 1.60
N ASN A 51 4.87 -2.66 0.50
CA ASN A 51 3.47 -2.29 0.56
C ASN A 51 2.60 -3.30 -0.21
N ASP A 52 1.40 -3.53 0.30
CA ASP A 52 0.38 -4.29 -0.41
C ASP A 52 -0.97 -3.60 -0.26
N MET A 53 -1.70 -3.53 -1.36
CA MET A 53 -3.02 -2.91 -1.45
C MET A 53 -3.99 -3.93 -2.00
N THR A 54 -5.10 -4.10 -1.29
CA THR A 54 -6.25 -4.88 -1.76
C THR A 54 -7.45 -3.96 -1.78
N GLU A 55 -8.15 -3.93 -2.90
CA GLU A 55 -9.33 -3.10 -3.11
C GLU A 55 -10.43 -3.93 -3.76
N PHE A 56 -11.65 -3.77 -3.28
CA PHE A 56 -12.85 -4.35 -3.87
C PHE A 56 -13.91 -3.28 -3.97
N GLY A 57 -14.50 -3.12 -5.14
CA GLY A 57 -15.52 -2.11 -5.33
C GLY A 57 -16.58 -2.49 -6.33
N LEU A 58 -17.60 -1.64 -6.32
CA LEU A 58 -18.78 -1.73 -7.13
C LEU A 58 -18.98 -0.37 -7.80
N LYS A 59 -19.14 -0.38 -9.11
CA LYS A 59 -19.47 0.79 -9.93
C LYS A 59 -20.86 0.59 -10.49
N THR A 60 -21.72 1.59 -10.31
CA THR A 60 -23.04 1.63 -10.92
C THR A 60 -23.19 2.79 -11.87
N ALA A 61 -23.92 2.56 -12.96
CA ALA A 61 -24.25 3.57 -13.97
C ALA A 61 -25.74 3.51 -14.29
N TRP A 62 -26.39 4.66 -14.24
CA TRP A 62 -27.83 4.85 -14.42
C TRP A 62 -28.07 5.96 -15.45
N LEU A 63 -29.29 6.03 -16.00
CA LEU A 63 -29.70 7.07 -16.95
C LEU A 63 -28.76 7.16 -18.18
N ASP A 64 -28.45 6.01 -18.80
CA ASP A 64 -27.48 5.90 -19.90
C ASP A 64 -26.10 6.48 -19.57
N GLY A 65 -25.65 6.29 -18.32
CA GLY A 65 -24.35 6.75 -17.83
C GLY A 65 -24.33 8.19 -17.32
N LYS A 66 -25.47 8.89 -17.30
CA LYS A 66 -25.56 10.27 -16.77
C LYS A 66 -25.47 10.35 -15.24
N LEU A 67 -25.78 9.26 -14.54
CA LEU A 67 -25.60 9.14 -13.10
C LEU A 67 -24.71 7.94 -12.82
N GLN A 68 -23.55 8.18 -12.24
CA GLN A 68 -22.62 7.14 -11.81
C GLN A 68 -22.46 7.23 -10.30
N ALA A 69 -22.36 6.07 -9.66
CA ALA A 69 -22.01 5.99 -8.26
C ALA A 69 -21.03 4.84 -8.09
N SER A 70 -19.98 5.04 -7.28
CA SER A 70 -19.04 3.99 -6.95
C SER A 70 -18.87 3.86 -5.47
N THR A 71 -18.67 2.61 -5.03
CA THR A 71 -18.27 2.33 -3.67
C THR A 71 -17.13 1.33 -3.68
N ALA A 72 -16.17 1.50 -2.78
CA ALA A 72 -15.03 0.61 -2.66
C ALA A 72 -14.72 0.37 -1.18
N ILE A 73 -14.16 -0.79 -0.89
CA ILE A 73 -13.47 -1.07 0.36
C ILE A 73 -12.03 -1.36 0.03
N TYR A 74 -11.12 -0.77 0.80
CA TYR A 74 -9.69 -0.96 0.59
C TYR A 74 -8.99 -1.32 1.88
N GLN A 75 -7.89 -2.05 1.73
CA GLN A 75 -6.93 -2.31 2.77
C GLN A 75 -5.53 -2.13 2.19
N ILE A 76 -4.78 -1.22 2.81
CA ILE A 76 -3.37 -0.99 2.49
C ILE A 76 -2.56 -1.47 3.69
N ASN A 77 -1.58 -2.31 3.44
CA ASN A 77 -0.60 -2.72 4.42
C ASN A 77 0.75 -2.14 4.01
N GLN A 78 1.45 -1.54 4.97
CA GLN A 78 2.81 -1.06 4.79
C GLN A 78 3.68 -1.72 5.87
N LYS A 79 4.86 -2.18 5.50
CA LYS A 79 5.79 -2.87 6.39
C LYS A 79 7.17 -2.23 6.30
N ASN A 80 7.92 -2.36 7.39
CA ASN A 80 9.33 -1.97 7.47
C ASN A 80 9.55 -0.48 7.20
N THR A 81 8.56 0.34 7.57
CA THR A 81 8.67 1.80 7.50
C THR A 81 9.66 2.27 8.55
N LEU A 82 10.67 3.01 8.12
CA LEU A 82 11.66 3.62 9.01
C LEU A 82 11.10 4.88 9.64
N TYR A 83 11.22 4.96 10.96
CA TYR A 83 10.92 6.17 11.73
C TYR A 83 12.17 6.60 12.52
N PRO A 84 12.46 7.91 12.58
CA PRO A 84 13.49 8.43 13.48
C PRO A 84 13.09 8.17 14.94
N ALA A 85 14.00 7.57 15.71
CA ALA A 85 13.83 7.23 17.12
C ALA A 85 15.00 7.75 17.98
N PRO A 86 15.29 9.06 17.97
CA PRO A 86 16.48 9.61 18.61
C PRO A 86 16.50 9.34 20.13
N THR A 87 17.67 8.99 20.65
CA THR A 87 17.94 8.83 22.08
C THR A 87 18.97 9.85 22.56
N ALA A 88 19.17 9.96 23.89
CA ALA A 88 20.18 10.86 24.45
C ALA A 88 21.61 10.51 23.98
N ASP A 89 21.86 9.24 23.65
CA ASP A 89 23.16 8.73 23.22
C ASP A 89 23.30 8.63 21.69
N ASN A 90 22.17 8.66 20.95
CA ASN A 90 22.16 8.52 19.50
C ASN A 90 21.00 9.30 18.86
N ALA A 91 21.31 10.48 18.31
CA ALA A 91 20.35 11.34 17.62
C ALA A 91 19.95 10.83 16.22
N ASP A 92 20.74 9.92 15.65
CA ASP A 92 20.54 9.37 14.31
C ASP A 92 19.84 8.00 14.32
N LEU A 93 19.42 7.53 15.50
CA LEU A 93 18.78 6.23 15.64
C LEU A 93 17.50 6.17 14.81
N MET A 94 17.34 5.09 14.06
CA MET A 94 16.13 4.81 13.32
C MET A 94 15.58 3.44 13.72
N GLU A 95 14.26 3.35 13.79
CA GLU A 95 13.56 2.12 14.12
C GLU A 95 12.62 1.74 12.97
N GLN A 96 12.54 0.44 12.68
CA GLN A 96 11.56 -0.06 11.73
C GLN A 96 10.28 -0.42 12.45
N ILE A 97 9.19 0.23 12.08
CA ILE A 97 7.87 -0.15 12.57
C ILE A 97 7.39 -1.34 11.73
N GLY A 98 7.06 -2.44 12.42
CA GLY A 98 6.84 -3.74 11.78
C GLY A 98 5.72 -3.76 10.74
N LYS A 99 4.52 -3.25 11.07
CA LYS A 99 3.40 -3.23 10.14
C LYS A 99 2.39 -2.12 10.44
N GLU A 100 2.22 -1.20 9.50
CA GLU A 100 1.11 -0.27 9.46
C GLU A 100 -0.02 -0.83 8.57
N ARG A 101 -1.27 -0.61 8.97
CA ARG A 101 -2.43 -1.02 8.21
C ARG A 101 -3.45 0.11 8.14
N SER A 102 -3.73 0.56 6.93
CA SER A 102 -4.83 1.47 6.64
C SER A 102 -6.00 0.69 6.03
N LYS A 103 -7.21 1.01 6.46
CA LYS A 103 -8.46 0.41 5.96
C LYS A 103 -9.49 1.50 5.82
N GLY A 104 -10.29 1.43 4.77
CA GLY A 104 -11.33 2.41 4.55
C GLY A 104 -12.42 1.92 3.62
N ILE A 105 -13.43 2.76 3.51
CA ILE A 105 -14.54 2.64 2.56
C ILE A 105 -14.57 3.97 1.80
N GLU A 106 -14.68 3.90 0.48
CA GLU A 106 -14.83 5.04 -0.41
C GLU A 106 -16.21 5.01 -1.04
N PHE A 107 -16.76 6.20 -1.26
CA PHE A 107 -18.04 6.41 -1.92
C PHE A 107 -17.97 7.71 -2.72
N ASP A 108 -18.26 7.63 -4.01
CA ASP A 108 -18.27 8.74 -4.97
C ASP A 108 -19.58 8.75 -5.78
#